data_AF-A0A954KJP0-F1
#
_entry.id   AF-A0A954KJP0-F1
#
_cell.length_a   1.000
_cell.length_b   1.000
_cell.length_c   1.000
_cell.angle_alpha   90.00
_cell.angle_beta   90.00
_cell.angle_gamma   90.00
#
_symmetry.space_group_name_H-M   'P 1'
#
loop_
_entity.id
_entity.type
_entity.pdbx_description
1 polymer ?
#
loop_
_entity_poly.entity_id
_entity_poly.type
_entity_poly.pdbx_seq_one_letter_code
_entity_poly.pdbx_strand_id
1 'polypeptide(L)'
;MQRLTFLLAALLLIVKSAPGEEYPPNVILCVADDLGYGDLRCCGATDMQTPNIDRLMSEGMQFTEFYANCPVCSPTRASLMTGRYPGMVGVPGVI
;
A
#
# COMPACT_ATOMS: atom_id res chain seq x y z
N MET A 1 28.25 -44.65 10.11
CA MET A 1 27.62 -43.54 10.87
C MET A 1 27.25 -42.34 9.98
N GLN A 2 28.10 -41.91 9.03
CA GLN A 2 27.81 -40.78 8.12
C GLN A 2 26.52 -40.93 7.27
N ARG A 3 26.20 -42.14 6.78
CA ARG A 3 24.97 -42.37 5.98
C ARG A 3 23.67 -42.11 6.77
N LEU A 4 23.68 -42.35 8.08
CA LEU A 4 22.54 -42.10 8.95
C LEU A 4 22.38 -40.58 9.20
N THR A 5 23.50 -39.86 9.29
CA THR A 5 23.52 -38.39 9.40
C THR A 5 22.98 -37.71 8.14
N PHE A 6 23.35 -38.21 6.95
CA PHE A 6 22.80 -37.70 5.68
C PHE A 6 21.30 -37.97 5.52
N LEU A 7 20.82 -39.14 5.95
CA LEU A 7 19.39 -39.46 5.94
C LEU A 7 18.58 -38.59 6.92
N LEU A 8 19.10 -38.31 8.11
CA LEU A 8 18.45 -37.39 9.04
C LEU A 8 18.42 -35.95 8.51
N ALA A 9 19.52 -35.47 7.90
CA ALA A 9 19.58 -34.14 7.32
C ALA A 9 18.59 -33.97 6.15
N ALA A 10 18.46 -34.99 5.29
CA ALA A 10 17.47 -35.00 4.22
C ALA A 10 16.02 -35.03 4.74
N LEU A 11 15.77 -35.76 5.84
CA LEU A 11 14.45 -35.79 6.48
C LEU A 11 14.08 -34.44 7.11
N LEU A 12 15.03 -33.73 7.70
CA LEU A 12 14.86 -32.37 8.25
C LEU A 12 14.58 -31.31 7.16
N LEU A 13 15.10 -31.50 5.95
CA LEU A 13 14.84 -30.62 4.80
C LEU A 13 13.41 -30.77 4.24
N ILE A 14 12.79 -31.94 4.40
CA ILE A 14 11.42 -32.22 3.90
C ILE A 14 10.35 -31.64 4.85
N VAL A 15 10.64 -31.46 6.14
CA VAL A 15 9.68 -31.01 7.16
C VAL A 15 9.38 -29.49 7.10
N LYS A 16 10.06 -28.72 6.25
CA LYS A 16 9.93 -27.25 6.23
C LYS A 16 8.82 -26.66 5.36
N SER A 17 7.99 -27.46 4.70
CA SER A 17 6.90 -26.93 3.87
C SER A 17 5.54 -27.47 4.33
N ALA A 18 5.10 -27.05 5.51
CA ALA A 18 3.67 -26.99 5.76
C ALA A 18 3.12 -25.81 4.93
N PRO A 19 2.11 -25.99 4.07
CA PRO A 19 1.42 -24.85 3.50
C PRO A 19 0.79 -24.10 4.68
N GLY A 20 1.37 -22.94 5.03
CA GLY A 20 0.65 -21.99 5.85
C GLY A 20 -0.65 -21.66 5.12
N GLU A 21 -1.76 -21.56 5.83
CA GLU A 21 -2.96 -20.99 5.22
C GLU A 21 -2.60 -19.58 4.74
N GLU A 22 -2.43 -19.44 3.42
CA GLU A 22 -2.25 -18.15 2.76
C GLU A 22 -3.61 -17.48 2.76
N TYR A 23 -3.94 -16.88 3.89
CA TYR A 23 -5.00 -15.90 3.94
C TYR A 23 -4.65 -14.76 3.00
N PRO A 24 -5.62 -14.25 2.20
CA PRO A 24 -5.38 -13.05 1.44
C PRO A 24 -4.94 -11.94 2.41
N PRO A 25 -3.99 -11.07 2.01
CA PRO A 25 -3.54 -9.99 2.87
C PRO A 25 -4.71 -9.07 3.19
N ASN A 26 -4.72 -8.52 4.41
CA ASN A 26 -5.63 -7.44 4.75
C ASN A 26 -5.22 -6.20 3.96
N VAL A 27 -6.15 -5.62 3.20
CA VAL A 27 -5.92 -4.38 2.46
C VAL A 27 -6.54 -3.22 3.23
N ILE A 28 -5.71 -2.29 3.68
CA ILE A 28 -6.14 -1.06 4.34
C ILE A 28 -5.87 0.11 3.40
N LEU A 29 -6.94 0.81 3.00
CA LEU A 29 -6.85 2.00 2.18
C LEU A 29 -7.07 3.25 3.05
N CYS A 30 -5.98 3.96 3.35
CA CYS A 30 -6.03 5.23 4.08
C CYS A 30 -6.06 6.40 3.09
N VAL A 31 -7.09 7.25 3.16
CA VAL A 31 -7.26 8.42 2.29
C VAL A 31 -7.42 9.65 3.17
N ALA A 32 -6.49 10.61 3.04
CA ALA A 32 -6.59 11.93 3.67
C ALA A 32 -7.32 12.90 2.74
N ASP A 33 -8.17 13.77 3.30
CA ASP A 33 -8.82 14.85 2.55
C ASP A 33 -7.92 16.09 2.53
N ASP A 34 -7.86 16.78 1.39
CA ASP A 34 -7.12 18.03 1.19
C ASP A 34 -5.64 18.04 1.63
N LEU A 35 -4.98 16.86 1.68
CA LEU A 35 -3.55 16.77 1.98
C LEU A 35 -2.71 17.16 0.76
N GLY A 36 -1.98 18.26 0.86
CA GLY A 36 -1.06 18.73 -0.17
C GLY A 36 0.18 17.86 -0.27
N TYR A 37 0.75 17.76 -1.48
CA TYR A 37 1.98 16.98 -1.72
C TYR A 37 3.14 17.46 -0.83
N GLY A 38 3.30 18.78 -0.66
CA GLY A 38 4.37 19.38 0.12
C GLY A 38 4.14 19.42 1.64
N ASP A 39 3.03 18.87 2.14
CA ASP A 39 2.69 18.92 3.57
C ASP A 39 3.39 17.83 4.39
N LEU A 40 3.84 16.75 3.73
CA LEU A 40 4.53 15.65 4.39
C LEU A 40 6.04 15.89 4.43
N ARG A 41 6.67 15.55 5.55
CA ARG A 41 8.13 15.66 5.69
C ARG A 41 8.87 14.81 4.66
N CYS A 42 8.39 13.59 4.39
CA CYS A 42 8.91 12.72 3.33
C CYS A 42 8.75 13.29 1.90
N CYS A 43 7.99 14.37 1.72
CA CYS A 43 7.78 15.07 0.46
C CYS A 43 8.39 16.49 0.47
N GLY A 44 9.17 16.86 1.49
CA GLY A 44 9.93 18.11 1.53
C GLY A 44 9.44 19.15 2.54
N ALA A 45 8.38 18.90 3.32
CA ALA A 45 7.97 19.80 4.39
C ALA A 45 9.10 19.98 5.42
N THR A 46 9.30 21.21 5.90
CA THR A 46 10.35 21.54 6.88
C THR A 46 9.81 21.82 8.28
N ASP A 47 8.53 22.12 8.38
CA ASP A 47 7.79 22.52 9.57
C ASP A 47 6.87 21.40 10.10
N MET A 48 6.29 20.58 9.22
CA MET A 48 5.44 19.46 9.62
C MET A 48 6.24 18.23 10.08
N GLN A 49 5.79 17.61 11.17
CA GLN A 49 6.34 16.36 11.70
C GLN A 49 5.34 15.22 11.49
N THR A 50 5.69 14.28 10.60
CA THR A 50 4.83 13.15 10.21
C THR A 50 5.48 11.78 10.46
N PRO A 51 5.99 11.48 11.66
CA PRO A 51 6.88 10.34 11.90
C PRO A 51 6.27 8.96 11.53
N ASN A 52 4.97 8.78 11.70
CA ASN A 52 4.29 7.53 11.35
C ASN A 52 4.18 7.34 9.83
N ILE A 53 3.95 8.43 9.08
CA ILE A 53 3.88 8.40 7.61
C ILE A 53 5.29 8.25 7.04
N ASP A 54 6.26 8.98 7.60
CA ASP A 54 7.67 8.88 7.21
C ASP A 54 8.17 7.44 7.36
N ARG A 55 7.85 6.79 8.49
CA ARG A 55 8.14 5.36 8.72
C ARG A 55 7.48 4.47 7.67
N LEU A 56 6.19 4.67 7.41
CA LEU A 56 5.45 3.89 6.40
C LEU A 56 6.08 3.99 5.00
N MET A 57 6.52 5.19 4.60
CA MET A 57 7.19 5.41 3.32
C MET A 57 8.58 4.78 3.29
N SER A 58 9.34 4.82 4.40
CA SER A 58 10.66 4.21 4.48
C SER A 58 10.66 2.68 4.48
N GLU A 59 9.58 2.06 4.96
CA GLU A 59 9.41 0.60 5.01
C GLU A 59 8.71 0.05 3.74
N GLY A 60 8.27 0.94 2.86
CA GLY A 60 7.42 0.61 1.71
C GLY A 60 7.89 1.21 0.40
N MET A 61 6.90 1.58 -0.43
CA MET A 61 7.12 2.22 -1.73
C MET A 61 6.36 3.55 -1.76
N GLN A 62 7.03 4.58 -2.28
CA GLN A 62 6.47 5.91 -2.46
C GLN A 62 6.26 6.18 -3.96
N PHE A 63 5.06 6.64 -4.32
CA PHE A 63 4.77 7.12 -5.67
C PHE A 63 4.85 8.65 -5.69
N THR A 64 5.84 9.19 -6.40
CA THR A 64 6.01 10.65 -6.54
C THR A 64 5.09 11.28 -7.60
N GLU A 65 4.50 10.44 -8.46
CA GLU A 65 3.60 10.84 -9.54
C GLU A 65 2.24 10.14 -9.41
N PHE A 66 1.53 10.41 -8.31
CA PHE A 66 0.20 9.87 -8.04
C PHE A 66 -0.87 10.96 -8.18
N TYR A 67 -1.55 10.99 -9.33
CA TYR A 67 -2.54 12.02 -9.65
C TYR A 67 -3.96 11.59 -9.28
N ALA A 68 -4.70 12.47 -8.60
CA ALA A 68 -6.14 12.32 -8.46
C ALA A 68 -6.83 12.57 -9.81
N ASN A 69 -7.93 11.85 -10.07
CA ASN A 69 -8.71 12.03 -11.30
C ASN A 69 -9.44 13.38 -11.39
N CYS A 70 -9.52 14.13 -10.29
CA CYS A 70 -10.20 15.42 -10.22
C CYS A 70 -9.68 16.23 -9.00
N PRO A 71 -9.67 17.58 -9.04
CA PRO A 71 -9.28 18.40 -7.89
C PRO A 71 -10.38 18.60 -6.84
N VAL A 72 -11.45 17.79 -6.84
CA VAL A 72 -12.59 17.90 -5.91
C VAL A 72 -12.96 16.55 -5.28
N CYS A 73 -13.48 16.59 -4.06
CA CYS A 73 -13.62 15.42 -3.18
C CYS A 73 -14.50 14.32 -3.78
N SER A 74 -15.73 14.65 -4.16
CA SER A 74 -16.73 13.69 -4.66
C SER A 74 -16.28 12.91 -5.90
N PRO A 75 -15.84 13.54 -7.01
CA PRO A 75 -15.38 12.80 -8.19
C PRO A 75 -14.12 11.98 -7.93
N THR A 76 -13.16 12.46 -7.12
CA THR A 76 -11.96 11.69 -6.77
C THR A 76 -12.33 10.42 -6.02
N ARG A 77 -13.21 10.52 -5.02
CA ARG A 77 -13.71 9.37 -4.25
C ARG A 77 -14.54 8.43 -5.13
N ALA A 78 -15.37 8.96 -6.03
CA ALA A 78 -16.15 8.16 -6.98
C ALA A 78 -15.23 7.34 -7.91
N SER A 79 -14.17 7.96 -8.44
CA SER A 79 -13.17 7.26 -9.24
C SER A 79 -12.40 6.20 -8.45
N LEU A 80 -12.00 6.51 -7.21
CA LEU A 80 -11.28 5.57 -6.34
C LEU A 80 -12.12 4.31 -6.04
N MET A 81 -13.42 4.47 -5.77
CA MET A 81 -14.32 3.36 -5.44
C MET A 81 -14.70 2.50 -6.65
N THR A 82 -14.68 3.07 -7.86
CA THR A 82 -15.21 2.41 -9.07
C THR A 82 -14.13 2.00 -10.07
N GLY A 83 -12.91 2.55 -9.96
CA GLY A 83 -11.87 2.38 -10.96
C GLY A 83 -12.19 3.05 -12.31
N ARG A 84 -13.10 4.02 -12.34
CA ARG A 84 -13.59 4.68 -13.56
C ARG A 84 -13.37 6.19 -13.51
N TYR A 85 -13.23 6.83 -14.67
CA TYR A 85 -13.21 8.29 -14.75
C TYR A 85 -14.52 8.90 -14.21
N PRO A 86 -14.47 10.10 -13.60
CA PRO A 86 -15.63 10.65 -12.90
C PRO A 86 -16.87 10.84 -13.80
N GLY A 87 -16.66 11.23 -15.05
CA GLY A 87 -17.73 11.35 -16.04
C GLY A 87 -18.44 10.03 -16.39
N MET A 88 -17.76 8.89 -16.22
CA MET A 88 -18.35 7.56 -16.47
C MET A 88 -19.20 7.03 -15.31
N VAL A 89 -19.24 7.74 -14.18
CA VAL A 89 -19.97 7.34 -12.96
C VAL A 89 -20.94 8.42 -12.48
N GLY A 90 -21.25 9.42 -13.33
CA GLY A 90 -22.24 10.44 -13.03
C GLY A 90 -21.81 11.48 -11.99
N VAL A 91 -20.52 11.55 -11.65
CA VAL A 91 -19.95 12.54 -10.73
C VAL A 91 -18.87 13.32 -11.49
N PRO A 92 -19.19 14.15 -12.49
CA PRO A 92 -18.18 14.80 -13.33
C PRO A 92 -17.42 15.94 -12.63
N GLY A 93 -17.98 16.47 -11.53
CA GLY A 93 -17.42 17.60 -10.80
C GLY A 93 -18.37 18.08 -9.70
N VAL A 94 -17.97 19.13 -9.00
CA VAL A 94 -18.82 19.90 -8.09
C VAL A 94 -18.77 21.34 -8.61
N ILE A 95 -19.95 21.95 -8.80
CA ILE A 95 -20.12 23.36 -9.19
C ILE A 95 -19.91 24.28 -8.00
#